data_AF-A0A8J4U394-F1
#
_entry.id   AF-A0A8J4U394-F1
#
_cell.length_a   1.000
_cell.length_b   1.000
_cell.length_c   1.000
_cell.angle_alpha   90.00
_cell.angle_beta   90.00
_cell.angle_gamma   90.00
#
_symmetry.space_group_name_H-M   'P 1'
#
loop_
_entity.id
_entity.type
_entity.pdbx_description
1 polymer ?
#
loop_
_entity_poly.entity_id
_entity_poly.type
_entity_poly.pdbx_seq_one_letter_code
_entity_poly.pdbx_strand_id
1 'polypeptide(L)'
;SRQTPEGEFLPLDQCELDVGFGTGADQLFLVSPLTICHEINPKSPFFDLSQRSLMNEQFEIVVILEGIVETTGMTCQARTSYTEDEVLWGHRFLPVMSLEEGFFRVDYSQFHSTFEVPTPPYSVKEHEEKGSLPSPL
;
A
#
# COMPACT_ATOMS: atom_id res chain seq x y z
N SER A 1 -18.30 -4.14 2.15
CA SER A 1 -19.27 -4.89 1.30
C SER A 1 -19.48 -4.16 0.00
N ARG A 2 -19.67 -4.86 -1.13
CA ARG A 2 -19.99 -4.22 -2.42
C ARG A 2 -21.21 -4.86 -3.07
N GLN A 3 -21.87 -4.10 -3.94
CA GLN A 3 -22.93 -4.64 -4.81
C GLN A 3 -22.40 -4.71 -6.25
N THR A 4 -22.59 -5.85 -6.91
CA THR A 4 -22.22 -6.00 -8.32
C THR A 4 -23.19 -5.21 -9.22
N PRO A 5 -22.81 -4.91 -10.48
CA PRO A 5 -23.71 -4.25 -11.44
C PRO A 5 -25.02 -5.03 -11.68
N GLU A 6 -25.00 -6.35 -11.48
CA GLU A 6 -26.15 -7.24 -11.61
C GLU A 6 -27.06 -7.23 -10.37
N GLY A 7 -26.67 -6.51 -9.33
CA GLY A 7 -27.44 -6.34 -8.10
C GLY A 7 -27.12 -7.34 -6.99
N GLU A 8 -26.12 -8.22 -7.17
CA GLU A 8 -25.69 -9.17 -6.14
C GLU A 8 -24.95 -8.45 -5.01
N PHE A 9 -25.32 -8.73 -3.76
CA PHE A 9 -24.64 -8.19 -2.58
C PHE A 9 -23.53 -9.13 -2.12
N LEU A 10 -22.30 -8.64 -2.14
CA LEU A 10 -21.12 -9.35 -1.65
C LEU A 10 -20.73 -8.78 -0.28
N PRO A 11 -21.02 -9.50 0.82
CA PRO A 11 -20.75 -9.01 2.17
C PRO A 11 -19.26 -8.76 2.40
N LEU A 12 -18.41 -9.66 1.92
CA LEU A 12 -16.95 -9.58 2.03
C LEU A 12 -16.34 -10.06 0.71
N ASP A 13 -16.20 -9.12 -0.22
CA ASP A 13 -15.50 -9.36 -1.47
C ASP A 13 -14.00 -9.12 -1.29
N GLN A 14 -13.18 -9.95 -1.94
CA GLN A 14 -11.72 -9.82 -1.90
C GLN A 14 -11.23 -9.39 -3.26
N CYS A 15 -10.50 -8.27 -3.27
CA CYS A 15 -9.85 -7.72 -4.45
C CYS A 15 -8.33 -7.81 -4.25
N GLU A 16 -7.61 -8.14 -5.32
CA GLU A 16 -6.16 -8.22 -5.29
C GLU A 16 -5.52 -6.83 -5.32
N LEU A 17 -4.45 -6.64 -4.56
CA LEU A 17 -3.57 -5.48 -4.61
C LEU A 17 -2.20 -5.91 -5.14
N ASP A 18 -1.86 -5.51 -6.36
CA ASP A 18 -0.58 -5.84 -6.96
C ASP A 18 0.57 -5.12 -6.23
N VAL A 19 1.42 -5.89 -5.56
CA VAL A 19 2.61 -5.40 -4.84
C VAL A 19 3.91 -5.77 -5.55
N GLY A 20 3.83 -6.20 -6.82
CA GLY A 20 5.00 -6.55 -7.62
C GLY A 20 4.96 -7.94 -8.25
N PHE A 21 3.79 -8.59 -8.34
CA PHE A 21 3.69 -9.95 -8.90
C PHE A 21 4.21 -10.01 -10.35
N GLY A 22 3.89 -8.97 -11.14
CA GLY A 22 4.35 -8.89 -12.54
C GLY A 22 5.85 -8.60 -12.70
N THR A 23 6.52 -8.06 -11.68
CA THR A 23 7.93 -7.64 -11.73
C THR A 23 8.85 -8.55 -10.90
N GLY A 24 8.28 -9.46 -10.09
CA GLY A 24 9.00 -10.27 -9.11
C GLY A 24 9.38 -9.49 -7.85
N ALA A 25 8.89 -8.25 -7.68
CA ALA A 25 9.19 -7.44 -6.49
C ALA A 25 8.46 -7.93 -5.22
N ASP A 26 7.50 -8.86 -5.38
CA ASP A 26 6.86 -9.62 -4.31
C ASP A 26 7.80 -10.69 -3.70
N GLN A 27 8.89 -11.06 -4.39
CA GLN A 27 9.93 -11.94 -3.87
C GLN A 27 10.94 -11.13 -3.04
N LEU A 28 10.62 -10.99 -1.75
CA LEU A 28 11.36 -10.11 -0.86
C LEU A 28 12.69 -10.69 -0.41
N PHE A 29 13.74 -9.87 -0.43
CA PHE A 29 15.01 -10.13 0.24
C PHE A 29 15.05 -9.36 1.58
N LEU A 30 14.50 -9.96 2.63
CA LEU A 30 14.28 -9.33 3.94
C LEU A 30 15.52 -9.34 4.85
N VAL A 31 16.58 -8.64 4.46
CA VAL A 31 17.76 -8.40 5.32
C VAL A 31 17.59 -7.16 6.21
N SER A 32 16.78 -6.21 5.77
CA SER A 32 16.45 -4.98 6.50
C SER A 32 14.98 -4.61 6.23
N PRO A 33 14.37 -3.71 7.02
CA PRO A 33 13.02 -3.21 6.74
C PRO A 33 12.84 -2.76 5.30
N LEU A 34 11.79 -3.25 4.64
CA LEU A 34 11.39 -2.86 3.30
C LEU A 34 10.06 -2.14 3.33
N THR A 35 9.93 -1.09 2.50
CA THR A 35 8.64 -0.47 2.21
C THR A 35 8.02 -1.18 1.03
N ILE A 36 6.90 -1.87 1.27
CA ILE A 36 6.13 -2.54 0.23
C ILE A 36 5.23 -1.51 -0.44
N CYS A 37 5.23 -1.46 -1.77
CA CYS A 37 4.50 -0.47 -2.55
C CYS A 37 3.45 -1.15 -3.42
N HIS A 38 2.22 -0.65 -3.34
CA HIS A 38 1.19 -0.91 -4.33
C HIS A 38 1.04 0.32 -5.21
N GLU A 39 1.23 0.18 -6.53
CA GLU A 39 1.01 1.27 -7.47
C GLU A 39 -0.50 1.41 -7.76
N ILE A 40 -1.07 2.56 -7.40
CA ILE A 40 -2.45 2.87 -7.71
C ILE A 40 -2.54 3.27 -9.19
N ASN A 41 -2.97 2.33 -10.02
CA ASN A 41 -3.18 2.48 -11.46
C ASN A 41 -4.65 2.13 -11.82
N PRO A 42 -5.09 2.24 -13.09
CA PRO A 42 -6.46 1.94 -13.49
C PRO A 42 -6.98 0.52 -13.18
N LYS A 43 -6.09 -0.44 -12.85
CA LYS A 43 -6.45 -1.79 -12.42
C LYS A 43 -6.57 -1.93 -10.90
N SER A 44 -6.10 -0.95 -10.14
CA SER A 44 -6.17 -0.94 -8.68
C SER A 44 -7.62 -0.71 -8.21
N PRO A 45 -8.09 -1.41 -7.17
CA PRO A 45 -9.36 -1.10 -6.53
C PRO A 45 -9.37 0.30 -5.89
N PHE A 46 -8.19 0.89 -5.64
CA PHE A 46 -8.05 2.25 -5.09
C PHE A 46 -7.94 3.34 -6.17
N PHE A 47 -8.18 3.02 -7.44
CA PHE A 47 -8.03 3.98 -8.54
C PHE A 47 -8.88 5.26 -8.37
N ASP A 48 -10.08 5.13 -7.81
CA ASP A 48 -10.99 6.25 -7.50
C ASP A 48 -10.97 6.68 -6.02
N LEU A 49 -10.01 6.16 -5.24
CA LEU A 49 -9.85 6.54 -3.84
C LEU A 49 -9.15 7.91 -3.74
N SER A 50 -9.80 8.85 -3.06
CA SER A 50 -9.34 10.21 -2.81
C SER A 50 -9.27 10.45 -1.31
N GLN A 51 -8.57 11.52 -0.88
CA GLN A 51 -8.49 11.86 0.56
C GLN A 51 -9.88 12.04 1.19
N ARG A 52 -10.82 12.62 0.43
CA ARG A 52 -12.21 12.86 0.87
C ARG A 52 -13.03 11.58 0.92
N SER A 53 -12.83 10.65 -0.02
CA SER A 53 -13.61 9.40 -0.05
C SER A 53 -13.10 8.42 1.00
N LEU A 54 -11.79 8.42 1.29
CA LEU A 54 -11.19 7.59 2.34
C LEU A 54 -11.92 7.71 3.68
N MET A 55 -12.36 8.91 4.08
CA MET A 55 -13.10 9.14 5.33
C MET A 55 -14.49 8.49 5.39
N ASN A 56 -15.03 8.06 4.25
CA ASN A 56 -16.39 7.49 4.13
C ASN A 56 -16.37 6.06 3.58
N GLU A 57 -15.20 5.56 3.18
CA GLU A 57 -15.02 4.20 2.69
C GLU A 57 -14.85 3.23 3.87
N GLN A 58 -15.21 1.97 3.65
CA GLN A 58 -15.02 0.90 4.63
C GLN A 58 -14.32 -0.27 3.95
N PHE A 59 -13.05 -0.47 4.27
CA PHE A 59 -12.23 -1.53 3.69
C PHE A 59 -11.18 -2.02 4.68
N GLU A 60 -10.65 -3.21 4.41
CA GLU A 60 -9.54 -3.78 5.16
C GLU A 60 -8.49 -4.30 4.18
N ILE A 61 -7.28 -3.77 4.27
CA ILE A 61 -6.12 -4.26 3.53
C ILE A 61 -5.49 -5.37 4.35
N VAL A 62 -5.65 -6.61 3.89
CA VAL A 62 -4.99 -7.77 4.51
C VAL A 62 -3.65 -8.01 3.84
N VAL A 63 -2.58 -8.00 4.63
CA VAL A 63 -1.22 -8.28 4.17
C VAL A 63 -0.80 -9.65 4.69
N ILE A 64 -0.32 -10.49 3.77
CA ILE A 64 0.16 -11.84 4.05
C ILE A 64 1.62 -11.89 3.63
N LEU A 65 2.50 -12.23 4.57
CA LEU A 65 3.91 -12.48 4.30
C LEU A 65 4.21 -13.95 4.53
N GLU A 66 4.64 -14.64 3.49
CA GLU A 66 5.13 -16.01 3.56
C GLU A 66 6.64 -16.04 3.41
N GLY A 67 7.30 -16.91 4.19
CA GLY A 67 8.74 -17.03 4.16
C GLY A 67 9.20 -18.40 4.67
N ILE A 68 10.49 -18.69 4.47
CA ILE A 68 11.13 -19.89 4.99
C ILE A 68 12.05 -19.48 6.13
N VAL A 69 11.92 -20.13 7.27
CA VAL A 69 12.82 -19.91 8.41
C VAL A 69 14.12 -20.68 8.13
N GLU A 70 15.22 -19.98 7.87
CA GLU A 70 16.51 -20.58 7.48
C GLU A 70 16.98 -21.69 8.43
N THR A 71 16.79 -21.50 9.75
CA THR A 71 17.30 -22.44 10.76
C THR A 71 16.55 -23.77 10.79
N THR A 72 15.30 -23.81 10.30
CA THR A 72 14.44 -25.01 10.38
C THR A 72 13.99 -25.53 9.02
N GLY A 73 14.10 -24.71 7.97
CA GLY A 73 13.55 -25.01 6.64
C GLY A 73 12.02 -25.03 6.59
N MET A 74 11.34 -24.68 7.67
CA MET A 74 9.88 -24.65 7.73
C MET A 74 9.33 -23.37 7.11
N THR A 75 8.19 -23.48 6.43
CA THR A 75 7.44 -22.33 5.96
C THR A 75 6.71 -21.67 7.12
N CYS A 76 6.78 -20.34 7.20
CA CYS A 76 6.03 -19.53 8.14
C CYS A 76 5.19 -18.51 7.38
N GLN A 77 4.03 -18.16 7.95
CA GLN A 77 3.15 -17.12 7.42
C GLN A 77 2.82 -16.14 8.53
N ALA A 78 3.10 -14.86 8.28
CA ALA A 78 2.67 -13.73 9.10
C ALA A 78 1.54 -13.00 8.39
N ARG A 79 0.57 -12.50 9.16
CA ARG A 79 -0.58 -11.77 8.64
C ARG A 79 -0.81 -10.53 9.48
N THR A 80 -1.13 -9.42 8.83
CA THR A 80 -1.61 -8.19 9.48
C THR A 80 -2.70 -7.60 8.60
N SER A 81 -3.46 -6.66 9.15
CA SER A 81 -4.40 -5.88 8.36
C SER A 81 -4.30 -4.39 8.68
N TYR A 82 -4.82 -3.58 7.76
CA TYR A 82 -4.99 -2.14 7.91
C TYR A 82 -6.41 -1.75 7.51
N THR A 83 -7.18 -1.18 8.43
CA THR A 83 -8.50 -0.60 8.13
C THR A 83 -8.36 0.80 7.53
N GLU A 84 -9.47 1.39 7.07
CA GLU A 84 -9.51 2.75 6.51
C GLU A 84 -8.88 3.81 7.44
N ASP A 85 -9.07 3.66 8.76
CA ASP A 85 -8.57 4.59 9.78
C ASP A 85 -7.06 4.46 10.01
N GLU A 86 -6.46 3.34 9.62
CA GLU A 86 -5.03 3.05 9.75
C GLU A 86 -4.23 3.46 8.49
N VAL A 87 -4.94 3.77 7.39
CA VAL A 87 -4.34 4.24 6.15
C VAL A 87 -4.23 5.77 6.17
N LEU A 88 -2.99 6.26 6.30
CA LEU A 88 -2.72 7.69 6.42
C LEU A 88 -2.48 8.35 5.06
N TRP A 89 -3.45 9.13 4.56
CA TRP A 89 -3.30 9.88 3.32
C TRP A 89 -2.26 11.01 3.45
N GLY A 90 -1.31 11.07 2.52
CA GLY A 90 -0.30 12.13 2.50
C GLY A 90 0.78 11.96 3.57
N HIS A 91 1.02 10.73 4.02
CA HIS A 91 2.11 10.39 4.92
C HIS A 91 3.24 9.65 4.19
N ARG A 92 4.44 9.76 4.74
CA ARG A 92 5.62 8.98 4.33
C ARG A 92 6.30 8.38 5.56
N PHE A 93 6.79 7.15 5.44
CA PHE A 93 7.63 6.53 6.47
C PHE A 93 8.94 7.28 6.66
N LEU A 94 9.41 7.39 7.91
CA LEU A 94 10.76 7.87 8.18
C LEU A 94 11.80 6.85 7.69
N PRO A 95 12.95 7.32 7.16
CA PRO A 95 14.03 6.42 6.78
C PRO A 95 14.63 5.79 8.04
N VAL A 96 14.63 4.46 8.09
CA VAL A 96 15.15 3.70 9.25
C VAL A 96 16.59 3.25 9.09
N MET A 97 17.19 3.45 7.91
CA MET A 97 18.56 3.01 7.62
C MET A 97 19.51 4.20 7.52
N SER A 98 20.61 4.14 8.28
CA SER A 98 21.74 5.07 8.21
C SER A 98 23.04 4.32 7.93
N LEU A 99 24.00 5.00 7.30
CA LEU A 99 25.37 4.51 7.15
C LEU A 99 26.24 5.19 8.21
N GLU A 100 26.67 4.42 9.20
CA GLU A 100 27.49 4.89 10.32
C GLU A 100 28.81 4.09 10.32
N GLU A 101 29.95 4.78 10.21
CA GLU A 101 31.29 4.18 10.29
C GLU A 101 31.52 2.98 9.34
N GLY A 102 30.85 2.96 8.19
CA GLY A 102 30.96 1.89 7.19
C GLY A 102 30.00 0.72 7.39
N PHE A 103 29.11 0.77 8.39
CA PHE A 103 28.06 -0.22 8.64
C PHE A 103 26.67 0.37 8.40
N PHE A 104 25.77 -0.45 7.84
CA PHE A 104 24.35 -0.11 7.78
C PHE A 104 23.72 -0.36 9.14
N ARG A 105 23.19 0.70 9.74
CA ARG A 105 22.45 0.64 11.00
C ARG A 105 20.97 0.81 10.71
N VAL A 106 20.17 -0.04 11.36
CA VAL A 106 18.71 0.04 11.32
C VAL A 106 18.19 0.56 12.66
N ASP A 107 17.50 1.70 12.65
CA ASP A 107 16.83 2.26 13.82
C ASP A 107 15.36 1.83 13.87
N TYR A 108 15.10 0.74 14.59
CA TYR A 108 13.75 0.21 14.77
C TYR A 108 12.83 1.11 15.62
N SER A 109 13.37 2.11 16.33
CA SER A 109 12.52 3.06 17.06
C SER A 109 11.69 3.95 16.11
N GLN A 110 12.15 4.10 14.87
CA GLN A 110 11.48 4.87 13.82
C GLN A 110 10.67 4.00 12.86
N PHE A 111 10.61 2.67 13.07
CA PHE A 111 9.99 1.73 12.13
C PHE A 111 8.52 2.04 11.83
N HIS A 112 7.75 2.43 12.85
CA HIS A 112 6.34 2.78 12.70
C HIS A 112 6.12 4.28 12.46
N SER A 113 7.20 5.08 12.47
CA SER A 113 7.08 6.54 12.43
C SER A 113 6.84 7.05 11.02
N THR A 114 5.85 7.94 10.89
CA THR A 114 5.52 8.62 9.63
C THR A 114 5.50 10.12 9.81
N PHE A 115 5.57 10.86 8.71
CA PHE A 115 5.43 12.31 8.69
C PHE A 115 4.56 12.76 7.50
N GLU A 116 3.85 13.87 7.68
CA GLU A 116 3.02 14.46 6.64
C GLU A 116 3.87 15.07 5.52
N VAL A 117 3.42 14.86 4.28
CA VAL A 117 4.02 15.43 3.08
C VAL A 117 2.94 16.07 2.21
N PRO A 118 3.22 17.24 1.57
CA PRO A 118 2.28 17.86 0.65
C PRO A 118 1.90 16.88 -0.47
N THR A 119 0.64 16.45 -0.47
CA THR A 119 0.13 15.43 -1.40
C THR A 119 -1.19 15.91 -1.99
N PRO A 120 -1.41 15.77 -3.31
CA PRO A 120 -2.70 16.10 -3.91
C PRO A 120 -3.85 15.34 -3.22
N PRO A 121 -5.00 15.98 -2.98
CA PRO A 121 -6.13 15.33 -2.30
C PRO A 121 -7.00 14.47 -3.24
N TYR A 122 -6.66 14.45 -4.53
CA TYR A 122 -7.46 13.83 -5.60
C TYR A 122 -7.10 12.36 -5.81
N SER A 123 -8.06 11.56 -6.27
CA SER A 123 -7.78 10.20 -6.71
C SER A 123 -6.91 10.19 -7.98
N VAL A 124 -6.32 9.03 -8.30
CA VAL A 124 -5.54 8.88 -9.54
C VAL A 124 -6.44 9.10 -10.76
N LYS A 125 -7.68 8.58 -10.72
CA LYS A 125 -8.69 8.82 -11.75
C LYS A 125 -8.99 10.31 -11.95
N GLU A 126 -9.26 11.05 -10.87
CA GLU A 126 -9.51 12.50 -10.93
C GLU A 126 -8.29 13.27 -11.49
N HIS A 127 -7.08 12.79 -11.20
CA HIS A 127 -5.84 13.38 -11.71
C HIS A 127 -5.67 13.13 -13.21
N GLU A 128 -5.95 11.92 -13.69
CA GLU A 128 -5.92 11.58 -15.12
C GLU A 128 -7.00 12.33 -15.93
N GLU A 129 -8.20 12.48 -15.37
CA GLU A 129 -9.30 13.24 -15.97
C GLU A 129 -8.96 14.74 -16.10
N LYS A 130 -8.25 15.31 -15.12
CA LYS A 130 -7.76 16.70 -15.21
C LYS A 130 -6.64 16.88 -16.23
N GLY A 131 -5.76 15.89 -16.37
CA GLY A 131 -4.67 15.92 -17.35
C GLY A 131 -5.13 15.77 -18.81
N SER A 132 -6.34 15.22 -19.02
CA SER A 132 -6.93 15.00 -20.35
C SER A 132 -7.85 16.13 -20.83
N LEU A 133 -8.08 17.17 -20.03
CA LEU A 133 -8.75 18.40 -20.48
C LEU A 133 -7.84 19.13 -21.50
N PRO A 134 -8.32 19.45 -22.72
CA PRO A 134 -7.51 20.15 -23.70
C PRO A 134 -7.13 21.52 -23.14
N SER A 135 -5.83 21.84 -23.19
CA SER A 135 -5.31 23.17 -22.90
C SER A 135 -6.09 24.23 -23.70
N PRO A 136 -6.60 25.30 -23.07
CA PRO A 136 -7.31 26.34 -23.80
C PRO A 136 -6.39 26.94 -24.85
N LEU A 137 -6.84 26.92 -26.10
CA LEU A 137 -6.20 27.57 -27.26
C LEU A 137 -6.05 29.08 -27.04
#